data_AF-A0A2M4CUK1-F1
#
_entry.id   AF-A0A2M4CUK1-F1
#
_cell.length_a   1.000
_cell.length_b   1.000
_cell.length_c   1.000
_cell.angle_alpha   90.00
_cell.angle_beta   90.00
_cell.angle_gamma   90.00
#
_symmetry.space_group_name_H-M   'P 1'
#
loop_
_entity.id
_entity.type
_entity.pdbx_description
1 polymer ?
#
loop_
_entity_poly.entity_id
_entity_poly.type
_entity_poly.pdbx_seq_one_letter_code
_entity_poly.pdbx_strand_id
1 'polypeptide(L)'
;MNITPERHHNISRLKSPKTPTQDSAGTVACLRINALMTGVVEHNQKWKIAVDKGSQFCSAIKNSLKEILQSSAQTPYPENVSVYCNKLAILITILEDALSNVENGVVLLKSFAHALEGNEIVGTTWNMGRIVSAMEAIFASYKQEIETRKHICENIAHSLTVDELLLYVCTWNSMMDVERDRELLFRMIMYEFGLNE
;
A
#
# COMPACT_ATOMS: atom_id res chain seq x y z
N MET A 1 5.04 1.84 -78.38
CA MET A 1 4.58 2.11 -77.01
C MET A 1 4.52 0.79 -76.27
N ASN A 2 5.52 0.50 -75.42
CA ASN A 2 5.50 -0.65 -74.53
C ASN A 2 5.30 -0.12 -73.11
N ILE A 3 4.14 -0.44 -72.52
CA ILE A 3 3.81 -0.11 -71.14
C ILE A 3 4.15 -1.34 -70.31
N THR A 4 5.30 -1.33 -69.64
CA THR A 4 5.66 -2.35 -68.66
C THR A 4 5.28 -1.81 -67.28
N PRO A 5 4.46 -2.51 -66.47
CA PRO A 5 4.07 -2.00 -65.16
C PRO A 5 5.21 -2.22 -64.15
N GLU A 6 5.54 -1.16 -63.41
CA GLU A 6 6.48 -1.20 -62.29
C GLU A 6 5.94 -2.10 -61.16
N ARG A 7 6.70 -3.13 -60.78
CA ARG A 7 6.46 -3.87 -59.54
C ARG A 7 7.10 -3.11 -58.39
N HIS A 8 6.29 -2.39 -57.62
CA HIS A 8 6.70 -1.88 -56.31
C HIS A 8 6.88 -3.06 -55.34
N HIS A 9 8.11 -3.51 -55.15
CA HIS A 9 8.48 -4.43 -54.07
C HIS A 9 8.62 -3.67 -52.75
N ASN A 10 7.48 -3.31 -52.14
CA ASN A 10 7.44 -2.87 -50.76
C ASN A 10 7.26 -4.10 -49.87
N ILE A 11 8.33 -4.90 -49.71
CA ILE A 11 8.35 -5.98 -48.72
C ILE A 11 8.68 -5.31 -47.38
N SER A 12 7.64 -4.84 -46.68
CA SER A 12 7.71 -4.64 -45.25
C SER A 12 8.14 -5.97 -44.64
N ARG A 13 9.41 -6.08 -44.24
CA ARG A 13 9.95 -7.25 -43.54
C ARG A 13 9.14 -7.43 -42.25
N LEU A 14 8.11 -8.26 -42.29
CA LEU A 14 7.50 -8.85 -41.11
C LEU A 14 8.64 -9.51 -40.33
N LYS A 15 8.98 -8.93 -39.18
CA LYS A 15 9.92 -9.54 -38.25
C LYS A 15 9.31 -10.87 -37.81
N SER A 16 10.01 -11.97 -38.08
CA SER A 16 9.59 -13.31 -37.65
C SER A 16 9.37 -13.34 -36.12
N PRO A 17 8.42 -14.14 -35.62
CA PRO A 17 8.21 -14.32 -34.19
C PRO A 17 9.52 -14.80 -33.56
N LYS A 18 10.08 -14.02 -32.63
CA LYS A 18 11.22 -14.47 -31.85
C LYS A 18 10.74 -15.57 -30.90
N THR A 19 11.33 -16.74 -30.99
CA THR A 19 11.19 -17.80 -29.98
C THR A 19 11.60 -17.21 -28.62
N PRO A 20 10.77 -17.32 -27.57
CA PRO A 20 11.12 -16.75 -26.26
C PRO A 20 12.29 -17.56 -25.69
N THR A 21 13.50 -17.02 -25.79
CA THR A 21 14.61 -17.44 -24.95
C THR A 21 14.24 -17.08 -23.51
N GLN A 22 14.33 -18.04 -22.59
CA GLN A 22 14.03 -17.87 -21.16
C GLN A 22 14.83 -16.73 -20.48
N ASP A 23 15.87 -16.21 -21.16
CA ASP A 23 16.81 -15.20 -20.66
C ASP A 23 16.67 -13.81 -21.33
N SER A 24 15.49 -13.45 -21.84
CA SER A 24 15.28 -12.07 -22.29
C SER A 24 15.23 -11.12 -21.09
N ALA A 25 15.83 -9.93 -21.21
CA ALA A 25 15.81 -8.91 -20.14
C ALA A 25 14.38 -8.56 -19.68
N GLY A 26 13.41 -8.62 -20.60
CA GLY A 26 11.98 -8.44 -20.30
C GLY A 26 11.41 -9.55 -19.40
N THR A 27 11.74 -10.82 -19.67
CA THR A 27 11.30 -11.96 -18.84
C THR A 27 11.79 -11.82 -17.40
N VAL A 28 13.05 -11.42 -17.20
CA VAL A 28 13.64 -11.22 -15.87
C VAL A 28 13.00 -10.03 -15.16
N ALA A 29 12.72 -8.94 -15.87
CA ALA A 29 12.01 -7.78 -15.31
C ALA A 29 10.60 -8.17 -14.84
N CYS A 30 9.84 -8.91 -15.65
CA CYS A 30 8.50 -9.38 -15.28
C CYS A 30 8.52 -10.27 -14.03
N LEU A 31 9.49 -11.19 -13.89
CA LEU A 31 9.64 -12.00 -12.67
C LEU A 31 9.94 -11.15 -11.43
N ARG A 32 10.79 -10.12 -11.57
CA ARG A 32 11.08 -9.19 -10.46
C ARG A 32 9.88 -8.35 -10.07
N ILE A 33 9.08 -7.92 -11.05
CA ILE A 33 7.84 -7.18 -10.82
C ILE A 33 6.83 -8.05 -10.08
N ASN A 34 6.65 -9.31 -10.51
CA ASN A 34 5.81 -10.28 -9.79
C ASN A 34 6.23 -10.44 -8.32
N ALA A 35 7.52 -10.70 -8.07
CA ALA A 35 8.04 -10.84 -6.71
C ALA A 35 7.82 -9.57 -5.85
N LEU A 36 7.99 -8.40 -6.46
CA LEU A 36 7.73 -7.11 -5.81
C LEU A 36 6.26 -6.93 -5.45
N MET A 37 5.33 -7.30 -6.35
CA MET A 37 3.89 -7.25 -6.09
C MET A 37 3.47 -8.22 -4.98
N THR A 38 4.01 -9.45 -4.98
CA THR A 38 3.81 -10.40 -3.88
C THR A 38 4.25 -9.79 -2.54
N GLY A 39 5.45 -9.23 -2.49
CA GLY A 39 5.96 -8.59 -1.28
C GLY A 39 5.07 -7.45 -0.78
N VAL A 40 4.55 -6.62 -1.70
CA VAL A 40 3.67 -5.50 -1.35
C VAL A 40 2.34 -5.98 -0.77
N VAL A 41 1.75 -7.04 -1.32
CA VAL A 41 0.53 -7.66 -0.78
C VAL A 41 0.78 -8.26 0.61
N GLU A 42 1.91 -8.93 0.82
CA GLU A 42 2.29 -9.46 2.15
C GLU A 42 2.45 -8.35 3.19
N HIS A 43 3.06 -7.22 2.83
CA HIS A 43 3.18 -6.08 3.74
C HIS A 43 1.83 -5.41 4.03
N ASN A 44 0.91 -5.39 3.07
CA ASN A 44 -0.48 -4.95 3.31
C ASN A 44 -1.21 -5.84 4.32
N GLN A 45 -0.98 -7.15 4.28
CA GLN A 45 -1.58 -8.03 5.29
C GLN A 45 -1.04 -7.72 6.70
N LYS A 46 0.27 -7.46 6.82
CA LYS A 46 0.88 -7.01 8.09
C LYS A 46 0.29 -5.66 8.54
N TRP A 47 0.07 -4.74 7.60
CA TRP A 47 -0.58 -3.45 7.85
C TRP A 47 -1.97 -3.65 8.46
N LYS A 48 -2.84 -4.44 7.82
CA LYS A 48 -4.20 -4.72 8.30
C LYS A 48 -4.21 -5.29 9.71
N ILE A 49 -3.34 -6.27 9.99
CA ILE A 49 -3.19 -6.86 11.32
C ILE A 49 -2.72 -5.83 12.35
N ALA A 50 -1.79 -4.96 11.99
CA ALA A 50 -1.30 -3.90 12.87
C ALA A 50 -2.38 -2.87 13.18
N VAL A 51 -3.15 -2.45 12.17
CA VAL A 51 -4.30 -1.54 12.33
C VAL A 51 -5.35 -2.13 13.27
N ASP A 52 -5.75 -3.38 13.07
CA ASP A 52 -6.72 -4.07 13.93
C ASP A 52 -6.24 -4.19 15.38
N LYS A 53 -4.97 -4.55 15.60
CA LYS A 53 -4.37 -4.55 16.95
C LYS A 53 -4.38 -3.16 17.57
N GLY A 54 -4.14 -2.12 16.78
CA GLY A 54 -4.20 -0.74 17.25
C GLY A 54 -5.61 -0.35 17.70
N SER A 55 -6.65 -0.82 17.00
CA SER A 55 -8.05 -0.61 17.40
C SER A 55 -8.35 -1.19 18.77
N GLN A 56 -7.77 -2.35 19.07
CA GLN A 56 -7.88 -2.99 20.39
C GLN A 56 -7.16 -2.16 21.47
N PHE A 57 -5.97 -1.63 21.19
CA PHE A 57 -5.24 -0.77 22.14
C PHE A 57 -5.92 0.58 22.36
N CYS A 58 -6.40 1.24 21.31
CA CYS A 58 -7.20 2.47 21.42
C CYS A 58 -8.46 2.24 22.26
N SER A 59 -9.12 1.10 22.08
CA SER A 59 -10.28 0.72 22.89
C SER A 59 -9.93 0.48 24.36
N ALA A 60 -8.79 -0.17 24.63
CA ALA A 60 -8.30 -0.38 25.99
C ALA A 60 -7.94 0.94 26.69
N ILE A 61 -7.24 1.85 26.00
CA ILE A 61 -6.94 3.20 26.50
C ILE A 61 -8.23 3.94 26.82
N LYS A 62 -9.21 3.91 25.92
CA LYS A 62 -10.51 4.53 26.13
C LYS A 62 -11.18 4.02 27.40
N ASN A 63 -11.22 2.71 27.58
CA ASN A 63 -11.86 2.11 28.75
C ASN A 63 -11.14 2.50 30.05
N SER A 64 -9.80 2.54 30.06
CA SER A 64 -9.03 2.98 31.22
C SER A 64 -9.21 4.46 31.56
N LEU A 65 -9.31 5.34 30.56
CA LEU A 65 -9.41 6.79 30.77
C LEU A 65 -10.84 7.29 30.98
N LYS A 66 -11.85 6.61 30.42
CA LYS A 66 -13.25 7.03 30.52
C LYS A 66 -13.72 7.18 31.96
N GLU A 67 -13.37 6.22 32.82
CA GLU A 67 -13.76 6.24 34.24
C GLU A 67 -13.14 7.43 34.98
N ILE A 68 -11.90 7.78 34.66
CA ILE A 68 -11.18 8.91 35.24
C ILE A 68 -11.78 10.24 34.77
N LEU A 69 -12.03 10.37 33.48
CA LEU A 69 -12.58 11.60 32.89
C LEU A 69 -14.02 11.88 33.33
N GLN A 70 -14.76 10.85 33.76
CA GLN A 70 -16.13 10.99 34.28
C GLN A 70 -16.17 11.13 35.81
N SER A 71 -15.06 10.84 36.50
CA SER A 71 -14.96 10.95 37.95
C SER A 71 -14.61 12.38 38.36
N SER A 72 -15.30 12.90 39.38
CA SER A 72 -14.95 14.17 40.04
C SER A 72 -13.84 14.01 41.08
N ALA A 73 -13.41 12.77 41.37
CA ALA A 73 -12.34 12.48 42.31
C ALA A 73 -10.98 12.49 41.61
N GLN A 74 -9.93 12.99 42.29
CA GLN A 74 -8.54 12.87 41.84
C GLN A 74 -8.10 11.40 41.89
N THR A 75 -8.42 10.66 40.84
CA THR A 75 -7.94 9.31 40.62
C THR A 75 -6.54 9.36 40.00
N PRO A 76 -5.58 8.56 40.49
CA PRO A 76 -4.27 8.43 39.86
C PRO A 76 -4.38 8.03 38.40
N TYR A 77 -3.45 8.50 37.57
CA TYR A 77 -3.41 8.11 36.15
C TYR A 77 -3.12 6.60 36.02
N PRO A 78 -3.78 5.87 35.11
CA PRO A 78 -3.63 4.41 35.04
C PRO A 78 -2.26 4.03 34.47
N GLU A 79 -1.51 3.21 35.19
CA GLU A 79 -0.20 2.74 34.74
C GLU A 79 -0.27 1.94 33.42
N ASN A 80 -1.36 1.21 33.20
CA ASN A 80 -1.57 0.39 32.00
C ASN A 80 -1.72 1.21 30.71
N VAL A 81 -2.11 2.49 30.77
CA VAL A 81 -2.25 3.34 29.57
C VAL A 81 -0.89 3.52 28.90
N SER A 82 0.18 3.74 29.67
CA SER A 82 1.54 3.85 29.12
C SER A 82 1.97 2.61 28.33
N VAL A 83 1.58 1.42 28.80
CA VAL A 83 1.86 0.15 28.13
C VAL A 83 1.15 0.07 26.78
N TYR A 84 -0.11 0.50 26.70
CA TYR A 84 -0.84 0.53 25.44
C TYR A 84 -0.29 1.58 24.47
N CYS A 85 0.11 2.76 24.94
CA CYS A 85 0.76 3.78 24.11
C CYS A 85 2.09 3.28 23.53
N ASN A 86 2.91 2.60 24.33
CA ASN A 86 4.15 2.00 23.85
C ASN A 86 3.89 0.93 22.78
N LYS A 87 2.84 0.12 22.95
CA LYS A 87 2.42 -0.86 21.93
C LYS A 87 1.92 -0.18 20.66
N LEU A 88 1.17 0.91 20.76
CA LEU A 88 0.76 1.72 19.61
C LEU A 88 1.97 2.29 18.86
N ALA A 89 2.98 2.81 19.57
CA ALA A 89 4.22 3.29 18.95
C ALA A 89 4.95 2.18 18.17
N ILE A 90 5.01 0.96 18.71
CA ILE A 90 5.55 -0.21 17.99
C ILE A 90 4.71 -0.55 16.75
N LEU A 91 3.39 -0.41 16.80
CA LEU A 91 2.56 -0.63 15.61
C LEU A 91 2.86 0.41 14.53
N ILE A 92 3.09 1.68 14.90
CA ILE A 92 3.47 2.72 13.94
C ILE A 92 4.75 2.33 13.19
N THR A 93 5.77 1.78 13.86
CA THR A 93 7.00 1.38 13.17
C THR A 93 6.78 0.25 12.16
N ILE A 94 5.83 -0.66 12.43
CA ILE A 94 5.41 -1.69 11.46
C ILE A 94 4.73 -1.06 10.24
N LEU A 95 3.89 -0.03 10.44
CA LEU A 95 3.25 0.68 9.33
C LEU A 95 4.30 1.44 8.50
N GLU A 96 5.28 2.07 9.15
CA GLU A 96 6.38 2.77 8.46
C GLU A 96 7.26 1.82 7.64
N ASP A 97 7.53 0.61 8.15
CA ASP A 97 8.25 -0.43 7.40
C ASP A 97 7.49 -0.83 6.12
N ALA A 98 6.17 -1.02 6.21
CA ALA A 98 5.32 -1.30 5.06
C ALA A 98 5.29 -0.12 4.06
N LEU A 99 5.24 1.13 4.53
CA LEU A 99 5.35 2.33 3.68
C LEU A 99 6.69 2.35 2.94
N SER A 100 7.80 2.11 3.64
CA SER A 100 9.14 2.04 3.05
C SER A 100 9.24 0.92 2.01
N ASN A 101 8.61 -0.22 2.24
CA ASN A 101 8.55 -1.30 1.25
C ASN A 101 7.88 -0.85 -0.06
N VAL A 102 6.73 -0.17 0.03
CA VAL A 102 6.02 0.37 -1.14
C VAL A 102 6.85 1.45 -1.83
N GLU A 103 7.49 2.35 -1.09
CA GLU A 103 8.35 3.41 -1.65
C GLU A 103 9.52 2.83 -2.45
N ASN A 104 10.25 1.90 -1.85
CA ASN A 104 11.33 1.17 -2.52
C ASN A 104 10.80 0.43 -3.76
N GLY A 105 9.59 -0.14 -3.66
CA GLY A 105 8.91 -0.77 -4.77
C GLY A 105 8.65 0.18 -5.94
N VAL A 106 8.15 1.39 -5.67
CA VAL A 106 7.92 2.44 -6.68
C VAL A 106 9.24 2.83 -7.36
N VAL A 107 10.31 3.02 -6.60
CA VAL A 107 11.64 3.37 -7.15
C VAL A 107 12.14 2.27 -8.10
N LEU A 108 12.03 1.00 -7.69
CA LEU A 108 12.42 -0.15 -8.52
C LEU A 108 11.57 -0.25 -9.78
N LEU A 109 10.25 -0.08 -9.69
CA LEU A 109 9.35 -0.13 -10.85
C LEU A 109 9.68 0.95 -11.88
N LYS A 110 9.97 2.17 -11.43
CA LYS A 110 10.41 3.26 -12.31
C LYS A 110 11.72 2.93 -13.02
N SER A 111 12.63 2.19 -12.38
CA SER A 111 13.86 1.73 -13.05
C SER A 111 13.58 0.68 -14.15
N PHE A 112 12.54 -0.15 -13.98
CA PHE A 112 12.13 -1.14 -14.99
C PHE A 112 11.34 -0.53 -16.14
N ALA A 113 10.69 0.62 -15.95
CA ALA A 113 9.95 1.31 -17.00
C ALA A 113 10.84 1.71 -18.20
N HIS A 114 12.16 1.83 -18.01
CA HIS A 114 13.12 2.05 -19.11
C HIS A 114 13.53 0.76 -19.83
N ALA A 115 13.36 -0.40 -19.20
CA ALA A 115 13.77 -1.69 -19.74
C ALA A 115 12.66 -2.40 -20.54
N LEU A 116 11.40 -2.01 -20.31
CA LEU A 116 10.21 -2.52 -20.99
C LEU A 116 9.69 -1.46 -21.98
N GLU A 117 9.24 -1.88 -23.17
CA GLU A 117 8.58 -0.93 -24.08
C GLU A 117 7.28 -0.46 -23.40
N GLY A 118 7.03 0.86 -23.30
CA GLY A 118 6.02 1.42 -22.39
C GLY A 118 4.56 0.92 -22.54
N ASN A 119 4.23 0.22 -23.63
CA ASN A 119 2.93 -0.40 -23.88
C ASN A 119 2.90 -1.92 -23.66
N GLU A 120 4.00 -2.52 -23.24
CA GLU A 120 4.08 -3.94 -22.93
C GLU A 120 3.20 -4.26 -21.72
N ILE A 121 2.30 -5.22 -21.88
CA ILE A 121 1.47 -5.73 -20.79
C ILE A 121 2.33 -6.64 -19.93
N VAL A 122 2.41 -6.33 -18.64
CA VAL A 122 3.24 -7.04 -17.66
C VAL A 122 2.38 -7.92 -16.75
N GLY A 123 1.22 -7.41 -16.33
CA GLY A 123 0.20 -8.17 -15.62
C GLY A 123 -0.71 -8.92 -16.58
N THR A 124 -1.95 -9.17 -16.16
CA THR A 124 -2.98 -9.74 -17.03
C THR A 124 -3.47 -8.71 -18.04
N THR A 125 -3.73 -7.49 -17.57
CA THR A 125 -4.18 -6.35 -18.37
C THR A 125 -3.38 -5.08 -18.13
N TRP A 126 -2.55 -5.04 -17.08
CA TRP A 126 -1.79 -3.84 -16.72
C TRP A 126 -0.45 -3.73 -17.44
N ASN A 127 -0.18 -2.54 -17.98
CA ASN A 127 1.15 -2.12 -18.41
C ASN A 127 1.94 -1.50 -17.24
N MET A 128 3.23 -1.22 -17.47
CA MET A 128 4.09 -0.61 -16.46
C MET A 128 3.58 0.71 -15.91
N GLY A 129 3.01 1.57 -16.76
CA GLY A 129 2.46 2.85 -16.32
C GLY A 129 1.35 2.67 -15.29
N ARG A 130 0.41 1.76 -15.54
CA ARG A 130 -0.68 1.47 -14.61
C ARG A 130 -0.18 0.88 -13.28
N ILE A 131 0.81 -0.01 -13.34
CA ILE A 131 1.44 -0.61 -12.16
C ILE A 131 2.09 0.48 -11.29
N VAL A 132 2.90 1.36 -11.89
CA VAL A 132 3.56 2.47 -11.18
C VAL A 132 2.51 3.39 -10.54
N SER A 133 1.49 3.80 -11.30
CA SER A 133 0.44 4.68 -10.77
C SER A 133 -0.35 4.05 -9.61
N ALA A 134 -0.64 2.75 -9.67
CA ALA A 134 -1.30 2.05 -8.57
C ALA A 134 -0.43 2.03 -7.31
N MET A 135 0.86 1.75 -7.45
CA MET A 135 1.81 1.75 -6.34
C MET A 135 2.02 3.14 -5.72
N GLU A 136 2.07 4.19 -6.54
CA GLU A 136 2.12 5.58 -6.06
C GLU A 136 0.86 5.98 -5.28
N ALA A 137 -0.32 5.54 -5.74
CA ALA A 137 -1.57 5.78 -5.04
C ALA A 137 -1.62 5.05 -3.67
N ILE A 138 -1.14 3.79 -3.60
CA ILE A 138 -0.99 3.05 -2.34
C ILE A 138 -0.02 3.77 -1.40
N PHE A 139 1.14 4.20 -1.90
CA PHE A 139 2.13 4.95 -1.12
C PHE A 139 1.54 6.23 -0.52
N ALA A 140 0.85 7.03 -1.33
CA ALA A 140 0.21 8.27 -0.87
C ALA A 140 -0.85 7.99 0.21
N SER A 141 -1.67 6.95 0.02
CA SER A 141 -2.68 6.50 0.99
C SER A 141 -2.04 6.08 2.33
N TYR A 142 -1.00 5.23 2.30
CA TYR A 142 -0.28 4.82 3.51
C TYR A 142 0.33 6.01 4.25
N LYS A 143 0.94 6.94 3.52
CA LYS A 143 1.56 8.13 4.12
C LYS A 143 0.52 8.98 4.88
N GLN A 144 -0.63 9.23 4.25
CA GLN A 144 -1.73 9.99 4.86
C GLN A 144 -2.28 9.30 6.12
N GLU A 145 -2.46 7.98 6.06
CA GLU A 145 -2.97 7.21 7.20
C GLU A 145 -1.98 7.17 8.37
N ILE A 146 -0.68 6.97 8.10
CA ILE A 146 0.37 6.99 9.14
C ILE A 146 0.41 8.34 9.85
N GLU A 147 0.32 9.45 9.12
CA GLU A 147 0.34 10.78 9.72
C GLU A 147 -0.79 10.96 10.75
N THR A 148 -1.99 10.52 10.40
CA THR A 148 -3.13 10.60 11.33
C THR A 148 -2.97 9.63 12.50
N ARG A 149 -2.51 8.39 12.24
CA ARG A 149 -2.30 7.40 13.30
C ARG A 149 -1.21 7.83 14.29
N LYS A 150 -0.14 8.47 13.83
CA LYS A 150 0.88 9.08 14.69
C LYS A 150 0.28 10.15 15.59
N HIS A 151 -0.50 11.06 15.02
CA HIS A 151 -1.19 12.09 15.79
C HIS A 151 -2.07 11.49 16.88
N ILE A 152 -2.83 10.43 16.57
CA ILE A 152 -3.63 9.70 17.56
C ILE A 152 -2.74 9.09 18.65
N CYS A 153 -1.67 8.38 18.28
CA CYS A 153 -0.76 7.73 19.23
C CYS A 153 -0.13 8.72 20.22
N GLU A 154 0.22 9.91 19.75
CA GLU A 154 0.84 10.96 20.55
C GLU A 154 -0.15 11.65 21.50
N ASN A 155 -1.45 11.70 21.15
CA ASN A 155 -2.42 12.55 21.85
C ASN A 155 -3.51 11.80 22.61
N ILE A 156 -3.83 10.55 22.25
CA ILE A 156 -4.97 9.81 22.84
C ILE A 156 -4.91 9.71 24.37
N ALA A 157 -3.70 9.56 24.92
CA ALA A 157 -3.45 9.46 26.35
C ALA A 157 -3.65 10.78 27.12
N HIS A 158 -3.65 11.90 26.40
CA HIS A 158 -3.76 13.27 26.92
C HIS A 158 -5.16 13.86 26.75
N SER A 159 -6.12 13.05 26.28
CA SER A 159 -7.51 13.48 26.10
C SER A 159 -8.06 14.10 27.38
N LEU A 160 -8.62 15.30 27.27
CA LEU A 160 -9.19 16.05 28.40
C LEU A 160 -10.69 15.80 28.58
N THR A 161 -11.34 15.24 27.55
CA THR A 161 -12.77 14.95 27.55
C THR A 161 -13.03 13.55 26.98
N VAL A 162 -14.16 12.96 27.36
CA VAL A 162 -14.61 11.67 26.81
C VAL A 162 -14.88 11.79 25.30
N ASP A 163 -15.36 12.94 24.83
CA ASP A 163 -15.65 13.17 23.42
C ASP A 163 -14.37 13.21 22.58
N GLU A 164 -13.31 13.87 23.06
CA GLU A 164 -12.00 13.85 22.42
C GLU A 164 -11.41 12.42 22.36
N LEU A 165 -11.50 11.69 23.47
CA LEU A 165 -11.06 10.30 23.54
C LEU A 165 -11.84 9.40 22.55
N LEU A 166 -13.16 9.60 22.45
CA LEU A 166 -13.99 8.90 21.48
C LEU A 166 -13.63 9.28 20.05
N LEU A 167 -13.36 10.57 19.78
CA LEU A 167 -12.93 11.03 18.47
C LEU A 167 -11.67 10.29 18.03
N TYR A 168 -10.62 10.22 18.86
CA TYR A 168 -9.40 9.49 18.52
C TYR A 168 -9.65 8.00 18.22
N VAL A 169 -10.48 7.33 19.03
CA VAL A 169 -10.83 5.92 18.79
C VAL A 169 -11.62 5.74 17.49
N CYS A 170 -12.59 6.62 17.22
CA CYS A 170 -13.36 6.58 15.99
C CYS A 170 -12.48 6.87 14.76
N THR A 171 -11.61 7.88 14.83
CA THR A 171 -10.68 8.22 13.74
C THR A 171 -9.71 7.08 13.44
N TRP A 172 -9.22 6.36 14.46
CA TRP A 172 -8.40 5.17 14.25
C TRP A 172 -9.14 4.07 13.46
N ASN A 173 -10.44 3.92 13.71
CA ASN A 173 -11.28 2.83 13.20
C ASN A 173 -12.01 3.15 11.88
N SER A 174 -12.07 4.42 11.46
CA SER A 174 -13.00 4.86 10.41
C SER A 174 -12.34 5.73 9.35
N MET A 175 -11.12 5.37 8.92
CA MET A 175 -10.41 5.97 7.77
C MET A 175 -11.06 5.59 6.41
N MET A 176 -12.39 5.74 6.31
CA MET A 176 -13.24 5.01 5.37
C MET A 176 -12.96 5.26 3.89
N ASP A 177 -12.55 6.47 3.51
CA ASP A 177 -12.35 6.80 2.09
C ASP A 177 -10.93 6.42 1.63
N VAL A 178 -9.92 6.67 2.46
CA VAL A 178 -8.51 6.38 2.16
C VAL A 178 -8.23 4.87 2.16
N GLU A 179 -8.90 4.12 3.03
CA GLU A 179 -8.76 2.66 3.11
C GLU A 179 -9.49 1.93 1.99
N ARG A 180 -10.67 2.42 1.56
CA ARG A 180 -11.49 1.75 0.54
C ARG A 180 -10.83 1.74 -0.83
N ASP A 181 -10.33 2.89 -1.28
CA ASP A 181 -9.70 3.00 -2.59
C ASP A 181 -8.41 2.19 -2.64
N ARG A 182 -7.64 2.19 -1.54
CA ARG A 182 -6.44 1.36 -1.40
C ARG A 182 -6.77 -0.12 -1.42
N GLU A 183 -7.80 -0.55 -0.70
CA GLU A 183 -8.21 -1.96 -0.67
C GLU A 183 -8.64 -2.45 -2.06
N LEU A 184 -9.36 -1.61 -2.81
CA LEU A 184 -9.71 -1.91 -4.19
C LEU A 184 -8.47 -2.06 -5.07
N LEU A 185 -7.47 -1.18 -4.92
CA LEU A 185 -6.20 -1.29 -5.65
C LEU A 185 -5.46 -2.58 -5.31
N PHE A 186 -5.43 -3.00 -4.05
CA PHE A 186 -4.84 -4.29 -3.67
C PHE A 186 -5.56 -5.46 -4.32
N ARG A 187 -6.89 -5.48 -4.32
CA ARG A 187 -7.67 -6.53 -5.02
C ARG A 187 -7.38 -6.55 -6.51
N MET A 188 -7.25 -5.39 -7.14
CA MET A 188 -6.87 -5.30 -8.55
C MET A 188 -5.45 -5.84 -8.78
N ILE A 189 -4.46 -5.47 -7.95
CA ILE A 189 -3.10 -6.00 -8.03
C ILE A 189 -3.11 -7.53 -7.90
N MET A 190 -3.84 -8.05 -6.92
CA MET A 190 -3.91 -9.49 -6.70
C MET A 190 -4.49 -10.22 -7.90
N TYR A 191 -5.56 -9.70 -8.50
CA TYR A 191 -6.11 -10.23 -9.74
C TYR A 191 -5.09 -10.16 -10.89
N GLU A 192 -4.45 -9.01 -11.09
CA GLU A 192 -3.54 -8.77 -12.20
C GLU A 192 -2.31 -9.69 -12.20
N PHE A 193 -1.83 -10.06 -11.02
CA PHE A 193 -0.64 -10.87 -10.82
C PHE A 193 -0.92 -12.29 -10.31
N GLY A 194 -2.20 -12.71 -10.28
CA GLY A 194 -2.60 -14.06 -9.85
C GLY A 194 -2.23 -14.39 -8.40
N LEU A 195 -2.32 -13.41 -7.50
CA LEU A 195 -2.03 -13.55 -6.08
C LEU A 195 -3.32 -13.92 -5.32
N ASN A 196 -3.19 -14.76 -4.28
CA ASN A 196 -4.31 -15.20 -3.46
C ASN A 196 -4.49 -14.32 -2.21
N GLU A 197 -5.73 -14.24 -1.70
CA GLU A 197 -6.08 -13.65 -0.38
C GLU A 197 -5.51 -14.45 0.79
#